data_AF-A0A2D6MKH3-F1
#
_entry.id   AF-A0A2D6MKH3-F1
#
_cell.length_a   1.000
_cell.length_b   1.000
_cell.length_c   1.000
_cell.angle_alpha   90.00
_cell.angle_beta   90.00
_cell.angle_gamma   90.00
#
_symmetry.space_group_name_H-M   'P 1'
#
loop_
_entity.id
_entity.type
_entity.pdbx_description
1 polymer ?
#
loop_
_entity_poly.entity_id
_entity_poly.type
_entity_poly.pdbx_seq_one_letter_code
_entity_poly.pdbx_strand_id
1 'polypeptide(L)' 'MARAKKKIKKMRGYCVSSKGLTMEEANAATKAKLIAYDQHWWWLESWQEGEREVERDIKAGRIGEVFDNPEDFLKSLKTS' A
#
# COMPACT_ATOMS: atom_id res chain seq x y z
N MET A 1 18.02 1.51 -11.88
CA MET A 1 18.01 0.34 -10.96
C MET A 1 18.29 0.69 -9.49
N ALA A 2 19.36 1.43 -9.15
CA ALA A 2 19.70 1.75 -7.75
C ALA A 2 18.59 2.50 -6.98
N ARG A 3 17.88 3.43 -7.64
CA ARG A 3 16.78 4.20 -7.05
C ARG A 3 15.58 3.33 -6.66
N ALA A 4 15.10 2.48 -7.58
CA ALA A 4 13.98 1.56 -7.31
C ALA A 4 14.31 0.59 -6.16
N LYS A 5 15.52 0.01 -6.14
CA LYS A 5 16.00 -0.83 -5.02
C LYS A 5 15.95 -0.09 -3.68
N LYS A 6 16.43 1.15 -3.64
CA LYS A 6 16.42 1.98 -2.42
C LYS A 6 14.99 2.28 -1.96
N LYS A 7 14.08 2.60 -2.88
CA LYS A 7 12.66 2.83 -2.58
C LYS A 7 11.95 1.57 -2.07
N ILE A 8 12.13 0.42 -2.74
CA ILE A 8 11.59 -0.88 -2.31
C ILE A 8 12.09 -1.24 -0.91
N LYS A 9 13.39 -1.08 -0.65
CA LYS A 9 13.95 -1.32 0.69
C LYS A 9 13.31 -0.39 1.74
N LYS A 10 13.10 0.88 1.40
CA LYS A 10 12.46 1.84 2.30
C LYS A 10 10.99 1.47 2.57
N MET A 11 10.21 1.11 1.54
CA MET A 11 8.82 0.67 1.67
C MET A 11 8.68 -0.63 2.50
N ARG A 12 9.62 -1.57 2.37
CA ARG A 12 9.63 -2.79 3.20
C ARG A 12 9.85 -2.51 4.70
N GLY A 13 10.62 -1.47 5.04
CA GLY A 13 10.86 -1.07 6.43
C GLY A 13 9.90 -0.02 6.97
N TYR A 14 9.37 0.82 6.09
CA TYR A 14 8.52 1.98 6.38
C TYR A 14 7.58 2.22 5.20
N CYS A 15 6.60 1.32 5.03
CA CYS A 15 5.55 1.41 3.99
C CYS A 15 4.91 2.83 4.00
N VAL A 16 4.68 3.32 5.21
CA VAL A 16 3.90 4.50 5.58
C VAL A 16 4.53 5.86 5.25
N SER A 17 5.86 5.96 5.08
CA SER A 17 6.54 7.26 4.84
C SER A 17 7.24 7.35 3.48
N SER A 18 7.05 6.32 2.67
CA SER A 18 7.79 6.16 1.43
C SER A 18 6.94 6.59 0.25
N LYS A 19 7.53 7.40 -0.65
CA LYS A 19 6.98 7.54 -2.00
C LYS A 19 7.16 6.22 -2.72
N GLY A 20 6.08 5.74 -3.31
CA GLY A 20 6.03 4.61 -4.20
C GLY A 20 6.86 4.79 -5.47
N LEU A 21 6.77 3.78 -6.31
CA LEU A 21 7.43 3.70 -7.60
C LEU A 21 6.60 4.42 -8.66
N THR A 22 7.28 4.99 -9.65
CA THR A 22 6.64 5.25 -10.94
C THR A 22 6.43 3.94 -11.70
N MET A 23 5.60 3.95 -12.74
CA MET A 23 5.43 2.78 -13.61
C MET A 23 6.75 2.31 -14.21
N GLU A 24 7.63 3.23 -14.62
CA GLU A 24 8.97 2.91 -15.12
C GLU A 24 9.85 2.24 -14.06
N GLU A 25 9.83 2.75 -12.83
CA GLU A 25 10.59 2.17 -11.71
C GLU A 25 10.06 0.78 -11.33
N ALA A 26 8.73 0.59 -11.36
CA ALA A 26 8.08 -0.70 -11.11
C ALA A 26 8.44 -1.72 -12.20
N ASN A 27 8.32 -1.34 -13.48
CA ASN A 27 8.71 -2.19 -14.60
C ASN A 27 10.21 -2.58 -14.55
N ALA A 28 11.06 -1.61 -14.22
CA ALA A 28 12.49 -1.84 -14.01
C ALA A 28 12.76 -2.81 -12.85
N ALA A 29 12.02 -2.69 -11.75
CA ALA A 29 12.12 -3.57 -10.59
C ALA A 29 11.62 -4.99 -10.90
N THR A 30 10.52 -5.12 -11.65
CA THR A 30 9.99 -6.41 -12.11
C THR A 30 10.97 -7.12 -13.05
N LYS A 31 11.54 -6.39 -14.03
CA LYS A 31 12.58 -6.93 -14.92
C LYS A 31 13.80 -7.40 -14.14
N ALA A 32 14.14 -6.71 -13.05
CA ALA A 32 15.22 -7.09 -12.15
C ALA A 32 14.82 -8.16 -11.11
N LYS A 33 13.61 -8.73 -11.20
CA LYS A 33 13.05 -9.75 -10.28
C LYS A 33 13.04 -9.33 -8.81
N LEU A 34 12.93 -8.03 -8.54
CA LEU A 34 12.87 -7.49 -7.16
C LEU A 34 11.44 -7.51 -6.60
N ILE A 35 10.47 -7.41 -7.48
CA ILE A 35 9.03 -7.49 -7.22
C ILE A 35 8.42 -8.40 -8.30
N ALA A 36 7.35 -9.12 -7.94
CA ALA A 36 6.63 -9.96 -8.89
C ALA A 36 5.78 -9.07 -9.82
N TYR A 37 5.58 -9.52 -11.07
CA TYR A 37 4.85 -8.74 -12.07
C TYR A 37 3.39 -8.53 -11.68
N ASP A 38 2.73 -9.55 -11.14
CA ASP A 38 1.35 -9.50 -10.64
C ASP A 38 1.19 -8.59 -9.40
N GLN A 39 2.29 -8.27 -8.71
CA GLN A 39 2.31 -7.43 -7.52
C GLN A 39 2.85 -6.02 -7.77
N HIS A 40 3.24 -5.66 -8.99
CA HIS A 40 3.94 -4.41 -9.24
C HIS A 40 3.08 -3.16 -8.92
N TRP A 41 1.76 -3.26 -9.10
CA TRP A 41 0.79 -2.19 -8.86
C TRP A 41 0.77 -1.77 -7.39
N TRP A 42 1.01 -2.69 -6.46
CA TRP A 42 1.06 -2.42 -5.01
C TRP A 42 2.19 -1.45 -4.64
N TRP A 43 3.27 -1.45 -5.43
CA TRP A 43 4.42 -0.59 -5.21
C TRP A 43 4.28 0.78 -5.88
N LEU A 44 3.24 1.02 -6.69
CA LEU A 44 3.04 2.29 -7.38
C LEU A 44 2.66 3.40 -6.39
N GLU A 45 3.10 4.62 -6.69
CA GLU A 45 2.75 5.79 -5.87
C GLU A 45 1.23 6.00 -5.74
N SER A 46 0.46 5.67 -6.78
CA SER A 46 -1.01 5.76 -6.74
C SER A 46 -1.64 4.87 -5.67
N TRP A 47 -1.07 3.68 -5.42
CA TRP A 47 -1.51 2.81 -4.34
C TRP A 47 -0.99 3.29 -2.98
N GLN A 48 0.30 3.63 -2.93
CA GLN A 48 0.96 4.07 -1.70
C GLN A 48 0.40 5.39 -1.17
N GLU A 49 -0.27 6.21 -1.99
CA GLU A 49 -0.99 7.39 -1.53
C GLU A 49 -2.18 7.05 -0.63
N GLY A 50 -3.00 6.07 -1.02
CA GLY A 50 -4.12 5.59 -0.22
C GLY A 50 -3.67 4.96 1.09
N GLU A 51 -2.59 4.17 1.08
CA GLU A 51 -1.98 3.62 2.30
C GLU A 51 -1.60 4.72 3.31
N ARG A 52 -1.08 5.85 2.80
CA ARG A 52 -0.72 6.99 3.66
C ARG A 52 -1.94 7.75 4.16
N GLU A 53 -3.03 7.77 3.42
CA GLU A 53 -4.30 8.36 3.84
C GLU A 53 -4.92 7.55 4.97
N VAL A 54 -5.08 6.25 4.78
CA VAL A 54 -5.61 5.32 5.80
C VAL A 54 -4.81 5.44 7.10
N GLU A 55 -3.48 5.49 7.02
CA GLU A 55 -2.67 5.71 8.22
C GLU A 55 -2.97 7.05 8.91
N ARG A 56 -3.07 8.15 8.15
CA ARG A 56 -3.39 9.47 8.73
C ARG A 56 -4.72 9.43 9.45
N ASP A 57 -5.68 8.68 8.93
CA ASP A 57 -6.98 8.48 9.54
C ASP A 57 -6.89 7.64 10.81
N ILE A 58 -6.17 6.52 10.79
CA ILE A 58 -5.89 5.70 11.98
C ILE A 58 -5.22 6.53 13.08
N LYS A 59 -4.17 7.30 12.75
CA LYS A 59 -3.47 8.16 13.72
C LYS A 59 -4.33 9.28 14.28
N ALA A 60 -5.27 9.79 13.49
CA ALA A 60 -6.19 10.82 13.93
C ALA A 60 -7.43 10.26 14.65
N GLY A 61 -7.52 8.93 14.81
CA GLY A 61 -8.70 8.28 15.38
C GLY A 61 -9.93 8.34 14.47
N ARG A 62 -9.76 8.69 13.18
CA ARG A 62 -10.81 8.65 12.15
C ARG A 62 -10.96 7.22 11.61
N ILE A 63 -11.18 6.28 12.52
CA ILE A 63 -11.43 4.88 12.17
C ILE A 63 -12.93 4.64 12.10
N GLY A 64 -13.34 3.74 11.20
CA GLY A 64 -14.71 3.27 11.12
C GLY A 64 -15.10 2.43 12.35
N GLU A 65 -16.30 1.86 12.29
CA GLU A 65 -16.78 0.93 13.30
C GLU A 65 -15.81 -0.26 13.45
N VAL A 66 -15.52 -0.63 14.70
CA VAL A 66 -14.74 -1.82 15.03
C VAL A 66 -15.73 -2.95 15.29
N PHE A 67 -15.54 -4.07 14.61
CA PHE A 67 -16.41 -5.24 14.73
C PHE A 67 -15.70 -6.35 15.51
N ASP A 68 -16.40 -6.95 16.46
CA ASP A 68 -15.87 -8.06 17.28
C ASP A 68 -15.95 -9.42 16.58
N ASN A 69 -16.75 -9.52 15.51
CA ASN A 69 -16.88 -10.74 14.71
C ASN A 69 -16.99 -10.43 13.19
N PRO A 70 -16.56 -11.35 12.32
CA PRO A 70 -16.61 -11.17 10.87
C PRO A 70 -18.03 -11.03 10.31
N GLU A 71 -19.02 -11.68 10.92
CA GLU A 71 -20.40 -11.69 10.42
C GLU A 71 -21.03 -10.28 10.46
N ASP A 72 -20.78 -9.54 11.52
CA ASP A 72 -21.30 -8.17 11.68
C ASP A 72 -20.59 -7.19 10.74
N PHE A 73 -19.28 -7.35 10.54
CA PHE A 73 -18.55 -6.61 9.50
C PHE A 73 -19.13 -6.88 8.10
N LEU A 74 -19.42 -8.13 7.76
CA LEU A 74 -19.98 -8.47 6.44
C LEU A 74 -21.39 -7.89 6.24
N LYS A 75 -22.19 -7.76 7.30
CA LYS A 75 -23.51 -7.12 7.22
C LYS A 75 -23.40 -5.62 6.95
N SER A 76 -22.45 -4.92 7.58
CA SER A 76 -22.28 -3.46 7.37
C SER A 76 -21.92 -3.13 5.91
N LEU A 77 -21.09 -3.96 5.26
CA LEU A 77 -20.71 -3.79 3.85
C LEU A 77 -21.88 -3.91 2.86
N LYS A 78 -22.90 -4.72 3.17
CA LYS A 78 -24.08 -4.90 2.28
C LYS A 78 -25.06 -3.73 2.34
N THR A 79 -24.89 -2.86 3.32
CA THR A 79 -25.81 -1.76 3.62
C THR A 79 -25.16 -0.40 3.37
N SER A 80 -23.90 -0.39 2.90
CA SER A 80 -23.08 0.79 2.60
C SER A 80 -23.19 1.24 1.15
#